data_AF-A0A9R1B8Y8-F1
#
_entry.id   AF-A0A9R1B8Y8-F1
#
_cell.length_a   1.000
_cell.length_b   1.000
_cell.length_c   1.000
_cell.angle_alpha   90.00
_cell.angle_beta   90.00
_cell.angle_gamma   90.00
#
_symmetry.space_group_name_H-M   'P 1'
#
loop_
_entity.id
_entity.type
_entity.pdbx_description
1 polymer ?
#
loop_
_entity_poly.entity_id
_entity_poly.type
_entity_poly.pdbx_seq_one_letter_code
_entity_poly.pdbx_strand_id
1 'polypeptide(L)'
;MRPRKTRSGPSGGPVSLDSVRDAAKAGAEGLKSQVRKSFYTNLPGKCVDEIGMYIGKLTDLKFDSSKKHYHVKVFDKQRSDTTMSCKCTVQEDGKLVIHKVELNQIRQLVEDISCLSKDFDLRLMLRTKRILKNIDPEVENAIKSLVSSAIVDPDAKGGLKWPLGNESIGERFSIVGVWHTSYSAFRNKTLRLKLRCADRFDHRTSTGEISNEVTFKLTGISERLQHNDSVSLIIYQDGNEEVDTLKGMLESVVQMIWDIVLSYKI
;
A
#
# COMPACT_ATOMS: atom_id res chain seq x y z
N MET A 1 -2.11 56.59 10.13
CA MET A 1 -3.34 55.78 10.30
C MET A 1 -4.09 55.73 8.97
N ARG A 2 -4.12 54.57 8.30
CA ARG A 2 -5.04 54.22 7.19
C ARG A 2 -5.48 52.77 7.42
N PRO A 3 -6.76 52.42 7.29
CA PRO A 3 -7.24 51.09 7.68
C PRO A 3 -6.88 50.03 6.64
N ARG A 4 -6.46 48.86 7.12
CA ARG A 4 -6.15 47.67 6.31
C ARG A 4 -7.46 46.97 5.97
N LYS A 5 -7.87 46.98 4.69
CA LYS A 5 -8.99 46.17 4.19
C LYS A 5 -8.67 44.68 4.39
N THR A 6 -9.50 44.00 5.18
CA THR A 6 -9.55 42.54 5.26
C THR A 6 -10.08 41.99 3.94
N ARG A 7 -9.28 41.20 3.22
CA ARG A 7 -9.76 40.35 2.13
C ARG A 7 -10.33 39.09 2.75
N SER A 8 -11.65 38.94 2.68
CA SER A 8 -12.36 37.68 2.89
C SER A 8 -11.83 36.62 1.93
N GLY A 9 -11.36 35.49 2.46
CA GLY A 9 -11.00 34.32 1.66
C GLY A 9 -12.24 33.69 1.00
N PRO A 10 -12.09 32.94 -0.11
CA PRO A 10 -13.22 32.35 -0.79
C PRO A 10 -13.85 31.26 0.10
N SER A 11 -15.17 31.36 0.31
CA SER A 11 -15.96 30.29 0.89
C SER A 11 -15.82 29.04 0.01
N GLY A 12 -15.35 27.94 0.60
CA GLY A 12 -15.25 26.65 -0.08
C GLY A 12 -16.62 26.11 -0.46
N GLY A 13 -17.04 26.37 -1.70
CA GLY A 13 -18.07 25.61 -2.39
C GLY A 13 -17.50 24.33 -3.01
N PRO A 14 -18.35 23.42 -3.51
CA PRO A 14 -17.92 22.17 -4.13
C PRO A 14 -17.08 22.48 -5.38
N VAL A 15 -15.91 21.86 -5.47
CA VAL A 15 -15.00 21.99 -6.63
C VAL A 15 -15.66 21.30 -7.83
N SER A 16 -15.80 22.03 -8.95
CA SER A 16 -16.37 21.50 -10.19
C SER A 16 -15.46 20.42 -10.82
N LEU A 17 -16.05 19.42 -11.45
CA LEU A 17 -15.31 18.42 -12.24
C LEU A 17 -14.52 19.06 -13.38
N ASP A 18 -14.96 20.21 -13.89
CA ASP A 18 -14.26 20.95 -14.94
C ASP A 18 -12.94 21.54 -14.43
N SER A 19 -12.91 22.06 -13.19
CA SER A 19 -11.67 22.55 -12.59
C SER A 19 -10.68 21.44 -12.25
N VAL A 20 -11.17 20.22 -11.95
CA VAL A 20 -10.32 19.03 -11.83
C VAL A 20 -9.74 18.63 -13.19
N ARG A 21 -10.53 18.69 -14.26
CA ARG A 21 -10.09 18.36 -15.63
C ARG A 21 -9.06 19.37 -16.15
N ASP A 22 -9.23 20.65 -15.85
CA ASP A 22 -8.28 21.69 -16.25
C ASP A 22 -6.97 21.61 -15.46
N ALA A 23 -7.03 21.27 -14.16
CA ALA A 23 -5.83 20.99 -13.36
C ALA A 23 -5.07 19.75 -13.89
N ALA A 24 -5.78 18.71 -14.33
CA ALA A 24 -5.18 17.54 -14.95
C ALA A 24 -4.49 17.86 -16.28
N LYS A 25 -5.09 18.72 -17.12
CA LYS A 25 -4.47 19.21 -18.37
C LYS A 25 -3.23 20.07 -18.11
N ALA A 26 -3.27 20.96 -17.12
CA ALA A 26 -2.11 21.75 -16.73
C ALA A 26 -0.96 20.88 -16.18
N GLY A 27 -1.28 19.78 -15.49
CA GLY A 27 -0.30 18.78 -15.06
C GLY A 27 0.37 18.03 -16.22
N ALA A 28 -0.33 17.85 -17.35
CA ALA A 28 0.20 17.22 -18.55
C ALA A 28 1.26 18.09 -19.26
N GLU A 29 1.13 19.41 -19.21
CA GLU A 29 2.13 20.34 -19.77
C GLU A 29 3.41 20.42 -18.90
N GLY A 30 3.32 20.06 -17.62
CA GLY A 30 4.46 19.96 -16.67
C GLY A 30 5.37 18.73 -16.85
N LEU A 31 5.06 17.82 -17.79
CA LEU A 31 5.84 16.60 -18.05
C LEU A 31 7.29 16.84 -18.51
N LYS A 32 7.70 18.09 -18.76
CA LYS A 32 9.10 18.46 -19.08
C LYS A 32 10.00 18.68 -17.87
N SER A 33 9.49 18.63 -16.64
CA SER A 33 10.33 18.79 -15.44
C SER A 33 10.99 17.46 -15.05
N GLN A 34 12.31 17.48 -14.85
CA GLN A 34 13.11 16.34 -14.33
C GLN A 34 12.82 16.00 -12.85
N VAL A 35 11.74 16.53 -12.27
CA VAL A 35 11.39 16.30 -10.87
C VAL A 35 10.82 14.90 -10.74
N ARG A 36 11.63 14.00 -10.20
CA ARG A 36 11.23 12.62 -9.90
C ARG A 36 10.17 12.66 -8.80
N LYS A 37 8.89 12.57 -9.17
CA LYS A 37 7.77 12.52 -8.22
C LYS A 37 7.93 11.28 -7.33
N SER A 38 7.97 11.49 -6.02
CA SER A 38 7.98 10.43 -5.01
C SER A 38 6.65 10.43 -4.28
N PHE A 39 6.04 9.26 -4.13
CA PHE A 39 4.82 9.10 -3.32
C PHE A 39 5.19 8.68 -1.90
N TYR A 40 4.81 9.51 -0.94
CA TYR A 40 5.02 9.24 0.47
C TYR A 40 3.74 8.64 1.07
N THR A 41 3.83 7.43 1.65
CA THR A 41 2.66 6.68 2.11
C THR A 41 2.19 7.08 3.51
N ASN A 42 3.03 7.79 4.28
CA ASN A 42 2.79 8.08 5.69
C ASN A 42 1.80 9.23 5.85
N LEU A 43 0.67 8.93 6.47
CA LEU A 43 -0.36 9.90 6.84
C LEU A 43 -0.21 10.32 8.32
N PRO A 44 -0.54 11.57 8.66
CA PRO A 44 -0.69 11.98 10.05
C PRO A 44 -1.69 11.07 10.78
N GLY A 45 -1.39 10.69 12.03
CA GLY A 45 -2.23 9.75 12.80
C GLY A 45 -3.70 10.20 12.90
N LYS A 46 -3.91 11.50 13.16
CA LYS A 46 -5.24 12.13 13.19
C LYS A 46 -6.05 11.89 11.91
N CYS A 47 -5.40 11.94 10.74
CA CYS A 47 -6.06 11.67 9.45
C CYS A 47 -6.54 10.21 9.37
N VAL A 48 -5.74 9.26 9.83
CA VAL A 48 -6.10 7.83 9.82
C VAL A 48 -7.22 7.55 10.83
N ASP A 49 -7.18 8.16 12.00
CA ASP A 49 -8.23 8.05 13.02
C ASP A 49 -9.57 8.60 12.50
N GLU A 50 -9.54 9.78 11.90
CA GLU A 50 -10.72 10.38 11.28
C GLU A 50 -11.29 9.50 10.18
N ILE A 51 -10.46 9.07 9.22
CA ILE A 51 -10.88 8.12 8.19
C ILE A 51 -11.54 6.90 8.84
N GLY A 52 -10.93 6.35 9.90
CA GLY A 52 -11.48 5.25 10.70
C GLY A 52 -12.87 5.51 11.27
N MET A 53 -13.12 6.70 11.82
CA MET A 53 -14.46 7.11 12.29
C MET A 53 -15.47 7.19 11.15
N TYR A 54 -15.06 7.67 9.97
CA TYR A 54 -15.92 7.77 8.79
C TYR A 54 -16.23 6.41 8.15
N ILE A 55 -15.39 5.38 8.34
CA ILE A 55 -15.72 4.01 7.91
C ILE A 55 -17.06 3.56 8.52
N GLY A 56 -17.36 3.94 9.76
CA GLY A 56 -18.66 3.65 10.38
C GLY A 56 -19.86 4.29 9.67
N LYS A 57 -19.64 5.34 8.87
CA LYS A 57 -20.68 6.01 8.05
C LYS A 57 -20.80 5.43 6.64
N LEU A 58 -19.81 4.65 6.19
CA LEU A 58 -19.91 3.88 4.96
C LEU A 58 -20.80 2.67 5.24
N THR A 59 -22.09 2.79 4.90
CA THR A 59 -23.17 1.86 5.28
C THR A 59 -22.90 0.38 4.97
N ASP A 60 -21.99 0.10 4.04
CA ASP A 60 -21.74 -1.26 3.56
C ASP A 60 -20.40 -1.86 4.01
N LEU A 61 -19.45 -1.07 4.53
CA LEU A 61 -18.15 -1.58 4.96
C LEU A 61 -18.23 -2.17 6.37
N LYS A 62 -18.12 -3.49 6.48
CA LYS A 62 -18.10 -4.20 7.77
C LYS A 62 -16.68 -4.51 8.20
N PHE A 63 -16.46 -4.57 9.51
CA PHE A 63 -15.19 -5.06 10.05
C PHE A 63 -14.89 -6.48 9.52
N ASP A 64 -13.66 -6.68 9.04
CA ASP A 64 -13.19 -7.95 8.45
C ASP A 64 -12.17 -8.62 9.37
N SER A 65 -11.12 -7.90 9.75
CA SER A 65 -10.05 -8.46 10.59
C SER A 65 -9.14 -7.38 11.15
N SER A 66 -8.52 -7.68 12.30
CA SER A 66 -7.33 -6.99 12.77
C SER A 66 -6.17 -8.00 12.83
N LYS A 67 -4.99 -7.64 12.34
CA LYS A 67 -3.82 -8.52 12.36
C LYS A 67 -2.54 -7.76 12.63
N LYS A 68 -1.60 -8.45 13.30
CA LYS A 68 -0.23 -8.03 13.55
C LYS A 68 0.70 -9.06 12.91
N HIS A 69 1.64 -8.60 12.09
CA HIS A 69 2.57 -9.46 11.36
C HIS A 69 3.96 -8.84 11.33
N TYR A 70 4.95 -9.72 11.34
CA TYR A 70 6.31 -9.38 10.97
C TYR A 70 6.53 -9.74 9.50
N HIS A 71 7.31 -8.93 8.80
CA HIS A 71 7.82 -9.24 7.48
C HIS A 71 9.34 -9.21 7.54
N VAL A 72 9.96 -10.38 7.41
CA VAL A 72 11.41 -10.49 7.22
C VAL A 72 11.69 -10.43 5.72
N LYS A 73 12.51 -9.48 5.29
CA LYS A 73 12.93 -9.36 3.89
C LYS A 73 14.27 -10.06 3.70
N VAL A 74 14.27 -11.08 2.85
CA VAL A 74 15.45 -11.88 2.55
C VAL A 74 15.85 -11.62 1.11
N PHE A 75 17.12 -11.30 0.92
CA PHE A 75 17.76 -11.16 -0.37
C PHE A 75 18.53 -12.44 -0.70
N ASP A 76 18.27 -13.00 -1.89
CA ASP A 76 19.04 -14.10 -2.46
C ASP A 76 20.02 -13.52 -3.46
N LYS A 77 21.33 -13.58 -3.16
CA LYS A 77 22.37 -13.03 -4.04
C LYS A 77 22.46 -13.76 -5.37
N GLN A 78 21.98 -15.00 -5.48
CA GLN A 78 21.89 -15.72 -6.75
C GLN A 78 20.69 -15.26 -7.60
N ARG A 79 19.74 -14.53 -7.02
CA ARG A 79 18.56 -13.95 -7.68
C ARG A 79 18.42 -12.47 -7.30
N SER A 80 19.42 -11.69 -7.69
CA SER A 80 19.65 -10.32 -7.23
C SER A 80 18.55 -9.31 -7.61
N ASP A 81 17.65 -9.68 -8.52
CA ASP A 81 16.46 -8.92 -8.91
C ASP A 81 15.26 -9.14 -7.97
N THR A 82 15.33 -10.15 -7.09
CA THR A 82 14.21 -10.55 -6.24
C THR A 82 14.52 -10.45 -4.75
N THR A 83 13.56 -9.91 -3.99
CA THR A 83 13.54 -9.97 -2.54
C THR A 83 12.33 -10.79 -2.11
N MET A 84 12.58 -11.76 -1.24
CA MET A 84 11.54 -12.54 -0.59
C MET A 84 11.06 -11.80 0.65
N SER A 85 9.75 -11.84 0.88
CA SER A 85 9.09 -11.27 2.03
C SER A 85 8.40 -12.39 2.78
N CYS A 86 8.96 -12.77 3.92
CA CYS A 86 8.44 -13.82 4.78
C CYS A 86 7.51 -13.19 5.80
N LYS A 87 6.20 -13.45 5.67
CA LYS A 87 5.20 -13.02 6.63
C LYS A 87 5.16 -14.01 7.77
N CYS A 88 5.38 -13.47 8.95
CA CYS A 88 5.56 -14.23 10.17
C CYS A 88 4.57 -13.77 11.23
N THR A 89 4.16 -14.71 12.06
CA THR A 89 3.43 -14.48 13.32
C THR A 89 4.28 -14.97 14.47
N VAL A 90 4.07 -14.39 15.65
CA VAL A 90 4.75 -14.81 16.87
C VAL A 90 3.91 -15.88 17.55
N GLN A 91 4.52 -16.99 17.93
CA GLN A 91 3.90 -18.06 18.73
C GLN A 91 3.94 -17.71 20.23
N GLU A 92 3.26 -18.51 21.04
CA GLU A 92 3.21 -18.34 22.51
C GLU A 92 4.59 -18.41 23.15
N ASP A 93 5.52 -19.18 22.58
CA ASP A 93 6.91 -19.30 23.02
C ASP A 93 7.81 -18.13 22.58
N GLY A 94 7.23 -17.11 21.92
CA GLY A 94 7.94 -15.94 21.43
C GLY A 94 8.64 -16.13 20.08
N LYS A 95 8.61 -17.32 19.49
CA LYS A 95 9.28 -17.59 18.21
C LYS A 95 8.43 -17.16 17.02
N LEU A 96 9.11 -16.80 15.94
CA LEU A 96 8.47 -16.46 14.67
C LEU A 96 8.20 -17.72 13.84
N VAL A 97 6.99 -17.80 13.30
CA VAL A 97 6.62 -18.81 12.31
C VAL A 97 6.17 -18.16 11.02
N ILE A 98 6.79 -18.62 9.94
CA ILE A 98 6.47 -18.22 8.58
C ILE A 98 5.15 -18.89 8.19
N HIS A 99 4.16 -18.08 7.82
CA HIS A 99 2.89 -18.59 7.29
C HIS A 99 2.70 -18.25 5.81
N LYS A 100 3.56 -17.39 5.24
CA LYS A 100 3.52 -17.02 3.82
C LYS A 100 4.82 -16.40 3.34
N VAL A 101 5.29 -16.80 2.16
CA VAL A 101 6.40 -16.15 1.46
C VAL A 101 5.91 -15.48 0.18
N GLU A 102 6.24 -14.21 -0.01
CA GLU A 102 5.90 -13.41 -1.18
C GLU A 102 7.16 -12.85 -1.82
N LEU A 103 7.28 -12.88 -3.15
CA LEU A 103 8.30 -12.10 -3.85
C LEU A 103 7.87 -10.64 -3.98
N ASN A 104 8.82 -9.77 -4.33
CA ASN A 104 8.52 -8.41 -4.74
C ASN A 104 7.36 -8.37 -5.75
N GLN A 105 6.39 -7.51 -5.47
CA GLN A 105 5.22 -7.34 -6.33
C GLN A 105 5.62 -6.69 -7.65
N ILE A 106 5.03 -7.17 -8.74
CA ILE A 106 5.13 -6.51 -10.04
C ILE A 106 4.07 -5.42 -10.07
N ARG A 107 4.45 -4.20 -10.45
CA ARG A 107 3.53 -3.06 -10.58
C ARG A 107 3.36 -2.80 -12.07
N GLN A 108 2.24 -3.24 -12.65
CA GLN A 108 1.94 -3.06 -14.06
C GLN A 108 1.52 -1.63 -14.38
N LEU A 109 0.83 -0.97 -13.46
CA LEU A 109 0.42 0.41 -13.59
C LEU A 109 0.56 1.11 -12.23
N VAL A 110 1.11 2.32 -12.24
CA VAL A 110 1.18 3.20 -11.07
C VAL A 110 0.91 4.61 -11.54
N GLU A 111 -0.17 5.20 -11.05
CA GLU A 111 -0.53 6.60 -11.31
C GLU A 111 -0.64 7.35 -9.99
N ASP A 112 0.10 8.47 -9.89
CA ASP A 112 0.14 9.33 -8.71
C ASP A 112 -0.62 10.62 -8.99
N ILE A 113 -1.63 10.88 -8.17
CA ILE A 113 -2.53 12.02 -8.26
C ILE A 113 -2.24 12.93 -7.07
N SER A 114 -1.59 14.06 -7.34
CA SER A 114 -1.33 15.05 -6.30
C SER A 114 -2.59 15.82 -5.96
N CYS A 115 -3.01 15.74 -4.70
CA CYS A 115 -4.22 16.39 -4.24
C CYS A 115 -3.86 17.72 -3.59
N LEU A 116 -3.36 18.72 -4.33
CA LEU A 116 -2.76 19.97 -3.80
C LEU A 116 -3.60 20.74 -2.77
N SER A 117 -4.92 20.56 -2.76
CA SER A 117 -5.81 21.10 -1.71
C SER A 117 -5.69 20.39 -0.36
N LYS A 118 -4.94 19.29 -0.30
CA LYS A 118 -4.67 18.39 0.81
C LYS A 118 -3.18 18.08 0.83
N ASP A 119 -2.57 18.03 2.02
CA ASP A 119 -1.14 17.74 2.16
C ASP A 119 -0.82 16.23 2.01
N PHE A 120 -1.53 15.51 1.12
CA PHE A 120 -1.28 14.12 0.81
C PHE A 120 -1.71 13.78 -0.63
N ASP A 121 -1.05 12.79 -1.22
CA ASP A 121 -1.30 12.32 -2.58
C ASP A 121 -2.15 11.04 -2.60
N LEU A 122 -2.82 10.77 -3.72
CA LEU A 122 -3.47 9.49 -4.00
C LEU A 122 -2.63 8.69 -5.01
N ARG A 123 -2.51 7.38 -4.80
CA ARG A 123 -1.87 6.46 -5.76
C ARG A 123 -2.82 5.38 -6.20
N LEU A 124 -3.09 5.32 -7.50
CA LEU A 124 -3.75 4.19 -8.14
C LEU A 124 -2.68 3.20 -8.60
N MET A 125 -2.85 1.91 -8.29
CA MET A 125 -1.86 0.89 -8.65
C MET A 125 -2.52 -0.43 -9.06
N LEU A 126 -2.21 -0.88 -10.28
CA LEU A 126 -2.43 -2.27 -10.70
C LEU A 126 -1.15 -3.07 -10.42
N ARG A 127 -1.29 -4.13 -9.63
CA ARG A 127 -0.14 -4.95 -9.20
C ARG A 127 -0.48 -6.42 -9.07
N THR A 128 0.48 -7.27 -9.42
CA THR A 128 0.41 -8.71 -9.16
C THR A 128 1.29 -9.09 -7.97
N LYS A 129 0.68 -9.79 -7.01
CA LYS A 129 1.39 -10.39 -5.88
C LYS A 129 1.87 -11.79 -6.27
N ARG A 130 3.16 -12.06 -6.12
CA ARG A 130 3.76 -13.36 -6.39
C ARG A 130 3.92 -14.12 -5.08
N ILE A 131 3.02 -15.06 -4.82
CA ILE A 131 3.06 -15.93 -3.64
C ILE A 131 3.84 -17.19 -4.03
N LEU A 132 4.89 -17.51 -3.30
CA LEU A 132 5.62 -18.76 -3.52
C LEU A 132 4.86 -19.90 -2.83
N LYS A 133 4.30 -20.81 -3.63
CA LYS A 133 3.66 -22.04 -3.13
C LYS A 133 4.63 -23.21 -3.06
N ASN A 134 5.48 -23.35 -4.09
CA ASN A 134 6.49 -24.38 -4.18
C ASN A 134 7.86 -23.70 -4.07
N ILE A 135 8.44 -23.75 -2.88
CA ILE A 135 9.79 -23.25 -2.62
C ILE A 135 10.72 -24.46 -2.67
N ASP A 136 11.89 -24.28 -3.26
CA ASP A 136 12.93 -25.29 -3.21
C ASP A 136 13.29 -25.62 -1.74
N PRO A 137 13.42 -26.89 -1.33
CA PRO A 137 13.65 -27.25 0.06
C PRO A 137 14.91 -26.63 0.69
N GLU A 138 15.99 -26.44 -0.08
CA GLU A 138 17.21 -25.79 0.40
C GLU A 138 16.92 -24.32 0.74
N VAL A 139 16.25 -23.63 -0.18
CA VAL A 139 15.84 -22.23 -0.01
C VAL A 139 14.88 -22.09 1.16
N GLU A 140 13.90 -22.97 1.28
CA GLU A 140 12.92 -22.96 2.36
C GLU A 140 13.59 -23.15 3.73
N ASN A 141 14.52 -24.09 3.84
CA ASN A 141 15.26 -24.36 5.07
C ASN A 141 16.16 -23.16 5.46
N ALA A 142 16.83 -22.54 4.49
CA ALA A 142 17.62 -21.35 4.74
C ALA A 142 16.76 -20.19 5.27
N ILE A 143 15.61 -19.93 4.64
CA ILE A 143 14.68 -18.89 5.09
C ILE A 143 14.15 -19.20 6.50
N LYS A 144 13.74 -20.45 6.76
CA LYS A 144 13.26 -20.86 8.09
C LYS A 144 14.32 -20.65 9.15
N SER A 145 15.56 -21.03 8.87
CA SER A 145 16.70 -20.81 9.76
C SER A 145 16.89 -19.32 10.08
N LEU A 146 16.94 -18.45 9.06
CA LEU A 146 17.03 -16.99 9.23
C LEU A 146 15.89 -16.41 10.06
N VAL A 147 14.66 -16.87 9.85
CA VAL A 147 13.51 -16.37 10.62
C VAL A 147 13.52 -16.91 12.05
N SER A 148 13.95 -18.15 12.26
CA SER A 148 13.99 -18.77 13.59
C SER A 148 15.06 -18.21 14.51
N SER A 149 16.11 -17.59 13.96
CA SER A 149 17.18 -16.94 14.72
C SER A 149 16.83 -15.52 15.18
N ALA A 150 15.70 -14.99 14.72
CA ALA A 150 15.22 -13.67 15.06
C ALA A 150 14.69 -13.61 16.50
N ILE A 151 15.00 -12.52 17.19
CA ILE A 151 14.53 -12.20 18.54
C ILE A 151 13.51 -11.08 18.43
N VAL A 152 12.32 -11.28 19.00
CA VAL A 152 11.31 -10.23 19.09
C VAL A 152 11.76 -9.20 20.12
N ASP A 153 11.90 -7.96 19.68
CA ASP A 153 12.35 -6.85 20.51
C ASP A 153 11.47 -5.62 20.21
N PRO A 154 10.54 -5.26 21.11
CA PRO A 154 9.65 -4.11 20.93
C PRO A 154 10.36 -2.76 20.78
N ASP A 155 11.58 -2.62 21.30
CA ASP A 155 12.37 -1.39 21.24
C ASP A 155 13.20 -1.30 19.95
N ALA A 156 13.32 -2.41 19.22
CA ALA A 156 13.96 -2.43 17.91
C ALA A 156 13.05 -1.83 16.83
N LYS A 157 13.65 -1.09 15.88
CA LYS A 157 12.94 -0.67 14.67
C LYS A 157 12.56 -1.89 13.83
N GLY A 158 11.30 -1.96 13.43
CA GLY A 158 10.72 -3.15 12.80
C GLY A 158 10.49 -4.31 13.77
N GLY A 159 10.74 -4.11 15.07
CA GLY A 159 10.38 -5.01 16.16
C GLY A 159 11.15 -6.32 16.27
N LEU A 160 12.22 -6.52 15.46
CA LEU A 160 13.07 -7.72 15.51
C LEU A 160 14.55 -7.36 15.55
N LYS A 161 15.35 -8.21 16.19
CA LYS A 161 16.81 -8.19 16.15
C LYS A 161 17.36 -9.57 15.86
N TRP A 162 18.60 -9.62 15.38
CA TRP A 162 19.36 -10.85 15.21
C TRP A 162 20.60 -10.82 16.11
N PRO A 163 21.02 -11.97 16.66
CA PRO A 163 22.36 -12.12 17.18
C PRO A 163 23.40 -11.80 16.09
N LEU A 164 24.54 -11.23 16.49
CA LEU A 164 25.60 -10.87 15.57
C LEU A 164 26.01 -12.08 14.69
N GLY A 165 26.01 -11.88 13.37
CA GLY A 165 26.35 -12.92 12.39
C GLY A 165 25.18 -13.81 11.93
N ASN A 166 24.02 -13.74 12.58
CA ASN A 166 22.86 -14.57 12.23
C ASN A 166 21.92 -13.93 11.19
N GLU A 167 22.31 -12.80 10.63
CA GLU A 167 21.56 -12.03 9.63
C GLU A 167 21.76 -12.58 8.20
N SER A 168 22.65 -13.55 8.03
CA SER A 168 22.99 -14.16 6.75
C SER A 168 23.23 -15.66 6.88
N ILE A 169 22.98 -16.39 5.80
CA ILE A 169 23.37 -17.80 5.66
C ILE A 169 24.33 -17.91 4.48
N GLY A 170 25.57 -18.24 4.82
CA GLY A 170 26.69 -18.25 3.89
C GLY A 170 26.78 -16.94 3.11
N GLU A 171 27.20 -17.03 1.86
CA GLU A 171 27.27 -15.86 0.99
C GLU A 171 25.97 -15.60 0.23
N ARG A 172 24.98 -16.49 0.31
CA ARG A 172 23.80 -16.48 -0.56
C ARG A 172 22.65 -15.66 -0.01
N PHE A 173 22.22 -15.92 1.23
CA PHE A 173 21.03 -15.29 1.80
C PHE A 173 21.40 -14.25 2.84
N SER A 174 20.73 -13.11 2.81
CA SER A 174 20.91 -12.04 3.80
C SER A 174 19.60 -11.35 4.09
N ILE A 175 19.43 -10.91 5.34
CA ILE A 175 18.32 -10.06 5.73
C ILE A 175 18.61 -8.64 5.26
N VAL A 176 17.66 -8.07 4.52
CA VAL A 176 17.77 -6.70 3.99
C VAL A 176 16.76 -5.75 4.60
N GLY A 177 15.88 -6.27 5.46
CA GLY A 177 15.07 -5.43 6.31
C GLY A 177 13.98 -6.18 7.05
N VAL A 178 13.32 -5.44 7.94
CA VAL A 178 12.27 -5.93 8.81
C VAL A 178 11.12 -4.94 8.85
N TRP A 179 9.89 -5.45 8.77
CA TRP A 179 8.69 -4.65 8.94
C TRP A 179 7.82 -5.28 10.01
N HIS A 180 7.49 -4.53 11.04
CA HIS A 180 6.45 -4.89 11.97
C HIS A 180 5.20 -4.08 11.64
N THR A 181 4.12 -4.77 11.25
CA THR A 181 2.92 -4.08 10.79
C THR A 181 1.66 -4.59 11.47
N SER A 182 0.83 -3.65 11.88
CA SER A 182 -0.52 -3.90 12.38
C SER A 182 -1.52 -3.29 11.41
N TYR A 183 -2.67 -3.91 11.24
CA TYR A 183 -3.74 -3.32 10.45
C TYR A 183 -5.13 -3.71 10.96
N SER A 184 -6.08 -2.80 10.76
CA SER A 184 -7.52 -3.07 10.81
C SER A 184 -8.07 -3.03 9.38
N ALA A 185 -8.88 -4.02 9.02
CA ALA A 185 -9.47 -4.13 7.70
C ALA A 185 -10.98 -4.14 7.79
N PHE A 186 -11.60 -3.50 6.80
CA PHE A 186 -13.04 -3.42 6.60
C PHE A 186 -13.34 -3.81 5.16
N ARG A 187 -14.44 -4.51 4.92
CA ARG A 187 -14.79 -4.97 3.58
C ARG A 187 -16.28 -4.98 3.33
N ASN A 188 -16.63 -4.82 2.07
CA ASN A 188 -17.91 -5.20 1.50
C ASN A 188 -17.67 -6.17 0.34
N LYS A 189 -18.63 -6.30 -0.58
CA LYS A 189 -18.51 -7.19 -1.76
C LYS A 189 -17.41 -6.71 -2.74
N THR A 190 -17.28 -5.41 -2.97
CA THR A 190 -16.47 -4.85 -4.07
C THR A 190 -15.21 -4.12 -3.61
N LEU A 191 -15.09 -3.83 -2.32
CA LEU A 191 -14.05 -2.99 -1.74
C LEU A 191 -13.54 -3.58 -0.42
N ARG A 192 -12.23 -3.48 -0.21
CA ARG A 192 -11.60 -3.72 1.08
C ARG A 192 -10.69 -2.58 1.47
N LEU A 193 -11.02 -1.89 2.55
CA LEU A 193 -10.22 -0.84 3.16
C LEU A 193 -9.30 -1.42 4.24
N LYS A 194 -8.09 -0.89 4.32
CA LYS A 194 -7.11 -1.20 5.37
C LYS A 194 -6.53 0.08 5.94
N LEU A 195 -6.59 0.20 7.26
CA LEU A 195 -5.82 1.15 8.05
C LEU A 195 -4.64 0.39 8.64
N ARG A 196 -3.41 0.80 8.33
CA ARG A 196 -2.19 0.07 8.68
C ARG A 196 -1.20 0.98 9.37
N CYS A 197 -0.61 0.52 10.46
CA CYS A 197 0.64 1.07 10.98
C CYS A 197 1.78 0.13 10.60
N ALA A 198 2.88 0.69 10.11
CA ALA A 198 4.04 -0.08 9.68
C ALA A 198 5.31 0.56 10.22
N ASP A 199 5.94 -0.13 11.16
CA ASP A 199 7.31 0.16 11.60
C ASP A 199 8.28 -0.63 10.73
N ARG A 200 9.22 0.06 10.10
CA ARG A 200 10.11 -0.48 9.08
C ARG A 200 11.54 -0.19 9.45
N PHE A 201 12.41 -1.13 9.13
CA PHE A 201 13.85 -0.94 9.20
C PHE A 201 14.52 -1.59 7.98
N ASP A 202 15.16 -0.76 7.17
CA ASP A 202 15.93 -1.19 6.00
C ASP A 202 17.40 -1.37 6.41
N HIS A 203 17.92 -2.59 6.33
CA HIS A 203 19.29 -2.89 6.73
C HIS A 203 20.31 -2.39 5.69
N ARG A 204 19.90 -2.19 4.43
CA ARG A 204 20.79 -1.72 3.37
C ARG A 204 21.16 -0.25 3.54
N THR A 205 20.22 0.54 4.03
CA THR A 205 20.40 1.98 4.27
C THR A 205 20.55 2.32 5.74
N SER A 206 20.33 1.35 6.64
CA SER A 206 20.27 1.54 8.10
C SER A 206 19.26 2.60 8.53
N THR A 207 18.16 2.74 7.79
CA THR A 207 17.10 3.72 8.05
C THR A 207 15.84 3.02 8.53
N GLY A 208 15.18 3.60 9.53
CA GLY A 208 13.88 3.14 10.00
C GLY A 208 12.82 4.24 9.97
N GLU A 209 11.57 3.85 9.73
CA GLU A 209 10.42 4.75 9.66
C GLU A 209 9.16 4.06 10.17
N ILE A 210 8.34 4.80 10.91
CA ILE A 210 6.97 4.40 11.24
C ILE A 210 6.03 5.19 10.34
N SER A 211 5.18 4.48 9.60
CA SER A 211 4.18 5.09 8.74
C SER A 211 2.76 4.64 9.08
N ASN A 212 1.81 5.56 9.06
CA ASN A 212 0.40 5.21 8.98
C ASN A 212 -0.06 5.21 7.52
N GLU A 213 -0.73 4.16 7.08
CA GLU A 213 -1.11 3.97 5.68
C GLU A 213 -2.58 3.61 5.56
N VAL A 214 -3.25 4.20 4.57
CA VAL A 214 -4.61 3.85 4.18
C VAL A 214 -4.55 3.19 2.81
N THR A 215 -5.23 2.05 2.64
CA THR A 215 -5.27 1.34 1.35
C THR A 215 -6.67 0.86 1.04
N PHE A 216 -7.14 1.20 -0.16
CA PHE A 216 -8.35 0.66 -0.76
C PHE A 216 -7.96 -0.44 -1.76
N LYS A 217 -8.44 -1.66 -1.54
CA LYS A 217 -8.34 -2.76 -2.50
C LYS A 217 -9.67 -2.92 -3.20
N LEU A 218 -9.69 -2.64 -4.51
CA LEU A 218 -10.85 -2.76 -5.38
C LEU A 218 -11.10 -4.24 -5.71
N THR A 219 -11.71 -5.00 -4.79
CA THR A 219 -11.88 -6.45 -4.95
C THR A 219 -12.81 -6.81 -6.10
N GLY A 220 -13.90 -6.05 -6.31
CA GLY A 220 -14.83 -6.30 -7.42
C GLY A 220 -14.17 -6.13 -8.79
N ILE A 221 -13.36 -5.08 -8.97
CA ILE A 221 -12.56 -4.88 -10.19
C ILE A 221 -11.50 -5.98 -10.30
N SER A 222 -10.81 -6.31 -9.21
CA SER A 222 -9.78 -7.37 -9.21
C SER A 222 -10.35 -8.73 -9.64
N GLU A 223 -11.56 -9.07 -9.19
CA GLU A 223 -12.23 -10.33 -9.51
C GLU A 223 -12.61 -10.39 -11.00
N ARG A 224 -13.17 -9.31 -11.57
CA ARG A 224 -13.49 -9.22 -13.00
C ARG A 224 -12.24 -9.34 -13.87
N LEU A 225 -11.17 -8.64 -13.50
CA LEU A 225 -9.88 -8.75 -14.21
C LEU A 225 -9.26 -10.15 -14.13
N GLN A 226 -9.55 -10.93 -13.08
CA GLN A 226 -9.03 -12.29 -12.89
C GLN A 226 -9.88 -13.37 -13.56
N HIS A 227 -11.20 -13.18 -13.67
CA HIS A 227 -12.07 -14.13 -14.36
C HIS A 227 -11.96 -14.01 -15.88
N ASN A 228 -11.47 -12.87 -16.37
CA ASN A 228 -11.35 -12.60 -17.80
C ASN A 228 -9.90 -12.77 -18.30
N ASP A 229 -9.29 -13.96 -18.18
CA ASP A 229 -8.11 -14.32 -19.01
C ASP A 229 -8.41 -14.20 -20.52
N SER A 230 -9.69 -14.04 -20.88
CA SER A 230 -10.25 -13.74 -22.20
C SER A 230 -10.36 -12.25 -22.56
N VAL A 231 -9.93 -11.27 -21.75
CA VAL A 231 -9.93 -9.85 -22.19
C VAL A 231 -9.11 -9.66 -23.47
N SER A 232 -8.05 -10.44 -23.66
CA SER A 232 -7.27 -10.38 -24.92
C SER A 232 -8.05 -10.87 -26.15
N LEU A 233 -9.16 -11.60 -25.99
CA LEU A 233 -10.04 -12.05 -27.07
C LEU A 233 -11.25 -11.12 -27.28
N ILE A 234 -11.76 -10.49 -26.22
CA ILE A 234 -13.00 -9.68 -26.26
C ILE A 234 -12.76 -8.30 -26.90
N ILE A 235 -11.55 -7.74 -26.79
CA ILE A 235 -11.22 -6.43 -27.41
C ILE A 235 -11.44 -6.43 -28.93
N TYR A 236 -11.43 -7.61 -29.58
CA TYR A 236 -11.58 -7.73 -31.02
C TYR A 236 -13.00 -7.94 -31.54
N GLN A 237 -14.00 -8.18 -30.67
CA GLN A 237 -15.36 -8.50 -31.15
C GLN A 237 -16.51 -7.77 -30.43
N ASP A 238 -16.34 -7.23 -29.21
CA ASP A 238 -17.39 -6.42 -28.54
C ASP A 238 -16.84 -5.48 -27.44
N GLY A 239 -15.61 -5.00 -27.63
CA GLY A 239 -14.69 -4.53 -26.57
C GLY A 239 -15.03 -3.25 -25.80
N ASN A 240 -16.25 -2.71 -25.87
CA ASN A 240 -16.58 -1.44 -25.22
C ASN A 240 -17.37 -1.57 -23.91
N GLU A 241 -18.31 -2.53 -23.77
CA GLU A 241 -19.21 -2.59 -22.62
C GLU A 241 -18.53 -2.98 -21.29
N GLU A 242 -17.66 -4.00 -21.29
CA GLU A 242 -16.94 -4.41 -20.06
C GLU A 242 -15.87 -3.38 -19.67
N VAL A 243 -15.23 -2.73 -20.66
CA VAL A 243 -14.27 -1.65 -20.42
C VAL A 243 -14.99 -0.44 -19.81
N ASP A 244 -16.14 -0.05 -20.36
CA ASP A 244 -16.98 1.02 -19.84
C ASP A 244 -17.51 0.68 -18.43
N THR A 245 -17.86 -0.58 -18.19
CA THR A 245 -18.26 -1.06 -16.86
C THR A 245 -17.12 -0.93 -15.85
N LEU A 246 -15.92 -1.42 -16.17
CA LEU A 246 -14.74 -1.31 -15.30
C LEU A 246 -14.36 0.15 -15.05
N LYS A 247 -14.43 0.99 -16.08
CA LYS A 247 -14.22 2.43 -15.98
C LYS A 247 -15.23 3.07 -15.04
N GLY A 248 -16.53 2.81 -15.21
CA GLY A 248 -17.58 3.32 -14.34
C GLY A 248 -17.42 2.88 -12.88
N MET A 249 -17.01 1.62 -12.65
CA MET A 249 -16.68 1.13 -11.31
C MET A 249 -15.48 1.87 -10.69
N LEU A 250 -14.43 2.12 -11.48
CA LEU A 250 -13.25 2.84 -11.01
C LEU A 250 -13.59 4.30 -10.70
N GLU A 251 -14.29 4.99 -11.59
CA GLU A 251 -14.75 6.37 -11.41
C GLU A 251 -15.62 6.49 -10.15
N SER A 252 -16.57 5.58 -9.94
CA SER A 252 -17.41 5.55 -8.74
C SER A 252 -16.60 5.40 -7.45
N VAL A 253 -15.59 4.52 -7.43
CA VAL A 253 -14.75 4.35 -6.22
C VAL A 253 -13.82 5.53 -6.01
N VAL A 254 -13.22 6.10 -7.07
CA VAL A 254 -12.37 7.28 -6.95
C VAL A 254 -13.19 8.47 -6.44
N GLN A 255 -14.41 8.66 -6.95
CA GLN A 255 -15.33 9.69 -6.49
C GLN A 255 -15.68 9.48 -5.01
N MET A 256 -16.02 8.26 -4.60
CA MET A 256 -16.27 7.94 -3.19
C MET A 256 -15.06 8.25 -2.30
N ILE A 257 -13.85 7.87 -2.70
CA ILE A 257 -12.63 8.20 -1.96
C ILE A 257 -12.44 9.71 -1.90
N TRP A 258 -12.70 10.42 -2.99
CA TRP A 258 -12.62 11.87 -3.03
C TRP A 258 -13.60 12.50 -2.02
N ASP A 259 -14.85 12.09 -2.04
CA ASP A 259 -15.89 12.63 -1.17
C ASP A 259 -15.65 12.25 0.30
N ILE A 260 -15.09 11.07 0.58
CA ILE A 260 -14.96 10.57 1.95
C ILE A 260 -13.59 10.87 2.58
N VAL A 261 -12.54 10.96 1.79
CA VAL A 261 -11.18 11.13 2.30
C VAL A 261 -10.65 12.52 1.98
N LEU A 262 -10.98 13.07 0.81
CA LEU A 262 -10.40 14.32 0.31
C LEU A 262 -11.30 15.55 0.47
N SER A 263 -12.62 15.39 0.63
CA SER A 263 -13.54 16.53 0.73
C SER A 263 -13.68 17.11 2.15
N TYR A 264 -13.19 16.41 3.19
CA TYR A 264 -13.32 16.88 4.57
C TYR A 264 -12.36 18.01 4.91
N LYS A 265 -12.87 19.06 5.55
CA LYS A 265 -12.07 20.19 6.06
C LYS A 265 -11.28 19.72 7.28
N ILE A 266 -9.95 19.90 7.23
CA ILE A 266 -9.10 19.96 8.44
C ILE A 266 -9.32 21.32 9.08
#